data_AF-A0A0D0D7Q6-F1
#
_entry.id   AF-A0A0D0D7Q6-F1
#
_cell.length_a   1.000
_cell.length_b   1.000
_cell.length_c   1.000
_cell.angle_alpha   90.00
_cell.angle_beta   90.00
_cell.angle_gamma   90.00
#
_symmetry.space_group_name_H-M   'P 1'
#
loop_
_entity.id
_entity.type
_entity.pdbx_description
1 polymer ?
#
loop_
_entity_poly.entity_id
_entity_poly.type
_entity_poly.pdbx_seq_one_letter_code
_entity_poly.pdbx_strand_id
1 'polypeptide(L)'
;MENIHSKTYPLLINTYIKDPAQCEYLFDAVETIRPCIKHKANWALKWISDQHSTFAFAKYLIAFAAVEGIFFSSSFASVFWLKKWGLLPGLTFSNKLISHDEGSTILTQTQMLSSTSSLRPSRLSKS
;
A
#
# COMPACT_ATOMS: atom_id res chain seq x y z
N MET A 1 2.31 -12.72 1.05
CA MET A 1 1.85 -12.08 -0.20
C MET A 1 2.78 -10.93 -0.59
N GLU A 2 3.09 -10.01 0.32
CA GLU A 2 4.07 -8.91 0.08
C GLU A 2 5.42 -9.32 -0.55
N ASN A 3 6.03 -10.43 -0.10
CA ASN A 3 7.28 -10.92 -0.71
C ASN A 3 7.14 -11.37 -2.17
N ILE A 4 5.92 -11.67 -2.62
CA ILE A 4 5.63 -11.99 -4.02
C ILE A 4 5.47 -10.68 -4.80
N HIS A 5 4.84 -9.67 -4.20
CA HIS A 5 4.70 -8.33 -4.80
C HIS A 5 6.07 -7.70 -5.03
N SER A 6 6.96 -7.77 -4.03
CA SER A 6 8.34 -7.25 -4.12
C SER A 6 9.22 -7.99 -5.13
N LYS A 7 8.88 -9.22 -5.51
CA LYS A 7 9.55 -9.95 -6.62
C LYS A 7 8.92 -9.67 -7.97
N THR A 8 7.60 -9.45 -8.00
CA THR A 8 6.83 -9.28 -9.23
C THR A 8 7.13 -7.93 -9.89
N TYR A 9 7.21 -6.84 -9.12
CA TYR A 9 7.48 -5.50 -9.69
C TYR A 9 8.88 -5.39 -10.32
N PRO A 10 9.99 -5.80 -9.68
CA PRO A 10 11.31 -5.81 -10.33
C PRO A 10 11.37 -6.71 -11.55
N LEU A 11 10.70 -7.87 -11.52
CA LEU A 11 10.64 -8.76 -12.68
C LEU A 11 9.94 -8.09 -13.88
N LEU A 12 8.84 -7.39 -13.64
CA LEU A 12 8.13 -6.63 -14.67
C LEU A 12 9.00 -5.49 -15.23
N ILE A 13 9.70 -4.76 -14.35
CA ILE A 13 10.63 -3.69 -14.76
C ILE A 13 11.74 -4.27 -15.65
N ASN A 14 12.39 -5.36 -15.21
CA ASN A 14 13.43 -6.04 -15.99
C ASN A 14 12.93 -6.61 -17.33
N THR A 15 11.66 -6.99 -17.41
CA THR A 15 11.08 -7.52 -18.65
C THR A 15 10.80 -6.42 -19.67
N TYR A 16 10.39 -5.23 -19.20
CA TYR A 16 10.05 -4.10 -20.07
C TYR A 16 11.25 -3.20 -20.40
N ILE A 17 12.24 -3.13 -19.53
CA ILE A 17 13.41 -2.25 -19.66
C ILE A 17 14.64 -3.12 -19.84
N LYS A 18 15.18 -3.12 -21.06
CA LYS A 18 16.33 -3.94 -21.44
C LYS A 18 17.67 -3.27 -21.15
N ASP A 19 17.68 -1.95 -20.95
CA ASP A 19 18.90 -1.20 -20.65
C ASP A 19 19.17 -1.25 -19.14
N PRO A 20 20.28 -1.88 -18.70
CA PRO A 20 20.62 -1.98 -17.29
C PRO A 20 20.88 -0.62 -16.65
N ALA A 21 21.39 0.37 -17.39
CA ALA A 21 21.64 1.71 -16.86
C ALA A 21 20.33 2.45 -16.55
N GLN A 22 19.31 2.30 -17.40
CA GLN A 22 17.97 2.83 -17.13
C GLN A 22 17.27 2.08 -15.99
N CYS A 23 17.51 0.78 -15.86
CA CYS A 23 16.96 -0.03 -14.79
C CYS A 23 17.51 0.43 -13.42
N GLU A 24 18.83 0.56 -13.32
CA GLU A 24 19.52 1.08 -12.13
C GLU A 24 19.06 2.49 -11.80
N TYR A 25 19.00 3.38 -12.80
CA TYR A 25 18.45 4.72 -12.63
C TYR A 25 17.01 4.73 -12.08
N LEU A 26 16.13 3.81 -12.53
CA LEU A 26 14.75 3.76 -12.06
C LEU A 26 14.62 3.20 -10.65
N PHE A 27 15.48 2.26 -10.25
CA PHE A 27 15.56 1.78 -8.87
C PHE A 27 16.09 2.89 -7.96
N ASP A 28 17.18 3.55 -8.34
CA ASP A 28 17.76 4.67 -7.59
C ASP A 28 16.80 5.87 -7.54
N ALA A 29 16.01 6.10 -8.59
CA ALA A 29 15.04 7.18 -8.66
C ALA A 29 13.93 7.11 -7.60
N VAL A 30 13.66 5.91 -7.08
CA VAL A 30 12.74 5.71 -5.94
C VAL A 30 13.29 6.41 -4.69
N GLU A 31 14.61 6.39 -4.49
CA GLU A 31 15.28 7.02 -3.34
C GLU A 31 15.68 8.47 -3.59
N THR A 32 16.17 8.80 -4.80
CA THR A 32 16.84 10.07 -5.08
C THR A 32 16.03 11.08 -5.88
N ILE A 33 15.13 10.64 -6.78
CA ILE A 33 14.59 11.53 -7.83
C ILE A 33 13.11 11.88 -7.63
N ARG A 34 12.32 11.05 -6.91
CA ARG A 34 10.87 11.29 -6.71
C ARG A 34 10.55 11.81 -5.32
N PRO A 35 10.55 13.14 -5.08
CA PRO A 35 10.24 13.73 -3.76
C PRO A 35 8.85 13.34 -3.23
N CYS A 36 7.92 12.96 -4.11
CA CYS A 36 6.60 12.47 -3.72
C CYS A 36 6.65 11.12 -2.98
N ILE A 37 7.57 10.22 -3.35
CA ILE A 37 7.74 8.91 -2.68
C ILE A 37 8.32 9.13 -1.29
N LYS A 38 9.34 9.98 -1.18
CA LYS A 38 9.93 10.37 0.10
C LYS A 38 8.90 11.00 1.06
N HIS A 39 8.02 11.86 0.54
CA HIS A 39 6.93 12.43 1.34
C HIS A 39 5.93 11.37 1.82
N LYS A 40 5.54 10.42 0.96
CA LYS A 40 4.67 9.30 1.35
C LYS A 40 5.32 8.42 2.42
N ALA A 41 6.61 8.10 2.27
CA ALA A 41 7.37 7.32 3.24
C ALA A 41 7.48 8.05 4.59
N ASN A 42 7.83 9.33 4.58
CA ASN A 42 7.89 10.15 5.80
C ASN A 42 6.53 10.25 6.49
N TRP A 43 5.45 10.38 5.72
CA TRP A 43 4.09 10.37 6.27
C TRP A 43 3.79 9.02 6.94
N ALA A 44 4.05 7.90 6.27
CA ALA A 44 3.82 6.57 6.83
C ALA A 44 4.64 6.35 8.11
N LEU A 45 5.93 6.68 8.10
CA LEU A 45 6.82 6.57 9.25
C LEU A 45 6.35 7.42 10.44
N LYS A 46 5.83 8.63 10.19
CA LYS A 46 5.32 9.51 11.24
C LYS A 46 4.15 8.88 11.99
N TRP A 47 3.24 8.21 11.29
CA TRP A 47 2.04 7.62 11.90
C TRP A 47 2.29 6.22 12.46
N ILE A 48 3.22 5.47 11.88
CA ILE A 48 3.61 4.14 12.36
C ILE A 48 4.48 4.22 13.63
N SER A 49 5.33 5.25 13.73
CA SER A 49 6.27 5.40 14.86
C SER A 49 5.65 6.10 16.09
N ASP A 50 4.40 6.57 16.03
CA ASP A 50 3.70 7.19 17.17
C ASP A 50 3.26 6.13 18.19
N GLN A 51 4.20 5.70 19.04
CA GLN A 51 4.00 4.69 20.09
C GLN A 51 3.43 5.25 21.39
N HIS A 52 3.35 6.58 21.54
CA HIS A 52 3.12 7.22 22.85
C HIS A 52 1.65 7.52 23.16
N SER A 53 0.74 7.25 22.21
CA SER A 53 -0.68 7.55 22.32
C SER A 53 -1.49 6.37 22.88
N THR A 54 -2.49 6.65 23.73
CA THR A 54 -3.46 5.64 24.23
C THR A 54 -4.24 4.92 23.11
N PHE A 55 -4.27 5.50 21.92
CA PHE A 55 -4.86 4.95 20.70
C PHE A 55 -3.82 4.56 19.64
N ALA A 56 -2.56 4.32 20.03
CA ALA A 56 -1.46 4.02 19.09
C ALA A 56 -1.79 2.86 18.14
N PHE A 57 -2.39 1.78 18.65
CA PHE A 57 -2.79 0.63 17.83
C PHE A 57 -3.87 0.97 16.79
N ALA A 58 -4.90 1.72 17.16
CA ALA A 58 -5.96 2.11 16.24
C ALA A 58 -5.45 3.12 15.18
N LYS A 59 -4.61 4.09 15.58
CA LYS A 59 -3.95 5.02 14.66
C LYS A 59 -3.04 4.28 13.69
N TYR A 60 -2.28 3.32 14.17
CA TYR A 60 -1.42 2.47 13.35
C TYR A 60 -2.23 1.72 12.29
N LEU A 61 -3.32 1.04 12.68
CA LEU A 61 -4.19 0.32 11.75
C LEU A 61 -4.81 1.23 10.69
N ILE A 62 -5.28 2.42 11.07
CA ILE A 62 -5.86 3.39 10.13
C ILE A 62 -4.79 3.93 9.17
N ALA A 63 -3.61 4.27 9.69
CA ALA A 63 -2.51 4.75 8.86
C ALA A 63 -2.04 3.68 7.87
N PHE A 64 -1.94 2.42 8.31
CA PHE A 64 -1.54 1.30 7.49
C PHE A 64 -2.59 1.00 6.39
N ALA A 65 -3.89 1.01 6.74
CA ALA A 65 -4.98 0.90 5.76
C ALA A 65 -4.98 2.04 4.74
N ALA A 66 -4.61 3.26 5.15
CA ALA A 66 -4.50 4.40 4.25
C ALA A 66 -3.31 4.25 3.28
N VAL A 67 -2.19 3.66 3.72
CA VAL A 67 -1.05 3.38 2.83
C VAL A 67 -1.44 2.31 1.80
N GLU A 68 -1.98 1.18 2.21
CA GLU A 68 -2.32 0.08 1.29
C GLU A 68 -3.49 0.45 0.36
N GLY A 69 -4.51 1.13 0.89
CA GLY A 69 -5.68 1.52 0.11
C GLY A 69 -5.48 2.81 -0.69
N ILE A 70 -5.30 3.94 0.00
CA ILE A 70 -5.37 5.26 -0.64
C ILE A 70 -4.10 5.53 -1.46
N PHE A 71 -2.90 5.26 -0.92
CA PHE A 71 -1.66 5.62 -1.61
C PHE A 71 -1.39 4.81 -2.88
N PHE A 72 -1.90 3.56 -2.95
CA PHE A 72 -1.74 2.69 -4.12
C PHE A 72 -2.97 2.62 -5.04
N SER A 73 -4.15 3.06 -4.60
CA SER A 73 -5.37 3.07 -5.43
C SER A 73 -5.18 3.75 -6.80
N SER A 74 -4.47 4.88 -6.84
CA SER A 74 -4.23 5.63 -8.09
C SER A 74 -3.29 4.91 -9.05
N SER A 75 -2.28 4.20 -8.54
CA SER A 75 -1.42 3.33 -9.33
C SER A 75 -2.21 2.17 -9.92
N PHE A 76 -3.04 1.50 -9.11
CA PHE A 76 -3.89 0.40 -9.57
C PHE A 76 -4.89 0.85 -10.64
N ALA A 77 -5.51 2.02 -10.46
CA ALA A 77 -6.44 2.60 -11.43
C ALA A 77 -5.74 2.94 -12.77
N SER A 78 -4.51 3.46 -12.71
CA SER A 78 -3.75 3.83 -13.92
C SER A 78 -3.36 2.60 -14.74
N VAL A 79 -2.98 1.50 -14.08
CA VAL A 79 -2.70 0.22 -14.77
C VAL A 79 -3.98 -0.43 -15.28
N PHE A 80 -5.09 -0.34 -14.54
CA PHE A 80 -6.40 -0.77 -15.05
C PHE A 80 -6.86 0.03 -16.27
N TRP A 81 -6.51 1.31 -16.35
CA TRP A 81 -6.76 2.10 -17.54
C TRP A 81 -6.02 1.54 -18.76
N LEU A 82 -4.73 1.17 -18.61
CA LEU A 82 -3.96 0.53 -19.69
C LEU A 82 -4.59 -0.79 -20.16
N LYS A 83 -5.20 -1.55 -19.25
CA LYS A 83 -5.97 -2.76 -19.60
C LYS A 83 -7.11 -2.47 -20.56
N LYS A 84 -7.79 -1.33 -20.42
CA LYS A 84 -8.90 -0.94 -21.31
C LYS A 84 -8.46 -0.80 -22.77
N TRP A 85 -7.18 -0.51 -23.00
CA TRP A 85 -6.57 -0.39 -24.32
C TRP A 85 -5.91 -1.69 -24.80
N GLY A 86 -6.00 -2.78 -24.04
CA GLY A 86 -5.38 -4.07 -24.38
C GLY A 86 -3.85 -4.06 -24.29
N LEU A 87 -3.25 -3.07 -23.61
CA LEU A 87 -1.81 -2.94 -23.48
C LEU A 87 -1.28 -3.71 -22.26
N LEU A 88 -0.08 -4.29 -22.40
CA LEU A 88 0.68 -4.95 -21.33
C LEU A 88 -0.15 -6.00 -20.54
N PRO A 89 -0.58 -7.09 -21.20
CA PRO A 89 -1.43 -8.12 -20.57
C PRO A 89 -0.78 -8.76 -19.33
N GLY A 90 0.55 -8.92 -19.32
CA GLY A 90 1.28 -9.43 -18.15
C GLY A 90 1.22 -8.47 -16.95
N LEU A 91 1.45 -7.17 -17.17
CA LEU A 91 1.36 -6.15 -16.13
C LEU A 91 -0.07 -6.04 -15.58
N THR A 92 -1.08 -6.03 -16.45
CA THR A 92 -2.49 -5.87 -16.04
C THR A 92 -3.04 -7.10 -15.33
N PHE A 93 -2.57 -8.31 -15.68
CA PHE A 93 -2.89 -9.53 -14.95
C PHE A 93 -2.28 -9.55 -13.55
N SER A 94 -0.96 -9.29 -13.44
CA SER A 94 -0.29 -9.20 -12.14
C SER A 94 -0.91 -8.11 -11.26
N ASN A 95 -1.23 -6.94 -11.83
CA ASN A 95 -1.90 -5.86 -11.12
C ASN A 95 -3.28 -6.26 -10.58
N LYS A 96 -4.03 -7.09 -11.31
CA LYS A 96 -5.33 -7.59 -10.83
C LYS A 96 -5.16 -8.47 -9.59
N LEU A 97 -4.19 -9.38 -9.60
CA LEU A 97 -3.91 -10.26 -8.46
C LEU A 97 -3.46 -9.45 -7.23
N ILE A 98 -2.49 -8.56 -7.42
CA ILE A 98 -1.99 -7.69 -6.34
C ILE A 98 -3.13 -6.84 -5.76
N SER A 99 -3.93 -6.18 -6.61
CA SER A 99 -5.05 -5.35 -6.13
C SER A 99 -6.10 -6.11 -5.32
N HIS A 100 -6.30 -7.41 -5.62
CA HIS A 100 -7.19 -8.27 -4.86
C HIS A 100 -6.61 -8.58 -3.48
N ASP A 101 -5.31 -8.89 -3.44
CA ASP A 101 -4.61 -9.23 -2.20
C ASP A 101 -4.53 -8.02 -1.25
N GLU A 102 -4.20 -6.83 -1.77
CA GLU A 102 -4.24 -5.57 -1.00
C GLU A 102 -5.65 -5.28 -0.44
N GLY A 103 -6.69 -5.53 -1.23
CA GLY A 103 -8.08 -5.38 -0.79
C GLY A 103 -8.43 -6.29 0.39
N SER A 104 -7.92 -7.53 0.39
CA SER A 104 -8.10 -8.47 1.51
C SER A 104 -7.34 -8.02 2.76
N THR A 105 -6.15 -7.43 2.61
CA THR A 105 -5.37 -6.93 3.74
C THR A 105 -6.08 -5.75 4.43
N ILE A 106 -6.60 -4.80 3.66
CA ILE A 106 -7.38 -3.66 4.18
C ILE A 106 -8.66 -4.11 4.89
N LEU A 107 -9.37 -5.10 4.33
CA LEU A 107 -10.57 -5.66 4.94
C LEU A 107 -10.25 -6.26 6.32
N THR A 108 -9.15 -7.02 6.41
CA THR A 108 -8.69 -7.65 7.65
C THR A 108 -8.34 -6.60 8.71
N GLN A 109 -7.65 -5.52 8.32
CA GLN A 109 -7.33 -4.43 9.24
C GLN A 109 -8.57 -3.70 9.74
N THR A 110 -9.55 -3.47 8.87
CA THR A 110 -10.83 -2.84 9.23
C THR A 110 -11.62 -3.71 10.20
N GLN A 111 -11.62 -5.04 10.00
CA GLN A 111 -12.21 -5.99 10.94
C GLN A 111 -11.50 -5.97 12.31
N MET A 112 -10.17 -5.91 12.34
CA MET A 112 -9.41 -5.76 13.59
C MET A 112 -9.72 -4.44 14.31
N LEU A 113 -9.90 -3.34 13.57
CA LEU A 113 -10.29 -2.04 14.12
C LEU A 113 -11.71 -2.08 14.73
N SER A 114 -12.66 -2.72 14.04
CA SER A 114 -14.03 -2.91 14.55
C SER A 114 -14.10 -3.79 15.79
N SER A 115 -13.21 -4.77 15.90
CA SER A 115 -13.13 -5.66 17.06
C SER A 115 -12.53 -4.94 18.28
N THR A 116 -11.57 -4.04 18.08
CA THR A 116 -10.97 -3.23 19.15
C THR A 116 -11.92 -2.15 19.69
N SER A 117 -12.85 -1.64 18.89
CA SER A 117 -13.89 -0.72 19.39
C SER A 117 -14.99 -1.43 20.19
N SER A 118 -15.26 -2.71 19.89
CA SER A 118 -16.25 -3.54 20.63
C SER A 118 -15.81 -3.94 22.05
N LEU A 119 -14.52 -3.83 22.37
CA LEU A 119 -13.97 -4.12 23.71
C LEU A 119 -14.10 -2.96 24.71
N ARG A 120 -14.77 -1.84 24.37
CA ARG A 120 -15.11 -0.80 25.36
C ARG A 120 -16.33 -1.24 26.17
N PRO A 121 -16.21 -1.51 27.48
CA PRO A 121 -17.37 -1.75 28.31
C PRO A 121 -18.20 -0.48 28.38
N SER A 122 -19.50 -0.62 28.19
CA SER A 122 -20.54 0.35 28.53
C SER A 122 -20.31 0.90 29.94
N ARG A 123 -19.71 2.09 30.06
CA ARG A 123 -19.60 2.81 31.33
C ARG A 123 -20.20 4.20 31.18
N LEU A 124 -21.52 4.22 31.04
CA LEU A 124 -22.37 5.34 31.45
C LEU A 124 -23.69 4.73 31.97
N SER A 125 -23.64 4.16 33.18
CA SER A 125 -24.86 4.05 34.00
C SER A 125 -25.23 5.47 34.41
N LYS A 126 -26.33 5.97 33.86
CA LYS A 126 -27.02 7.14 34.41
C LYS A 126 -27.37 6.84 35.88
N SER A 127 -26.87 7.66 36.80
CA SER A 127 -27.54 7.90 38.09
C SER A 127 -27.99 9.35 38.10
#